data_AF-A9EWR2-F1
#
_entry.id   AF-A9EWR2-F1
#
_cell.length_a   1.000
_cell.length_b   1.000
_cell.length_c   1.000
_cell.angle_alpha   90.00
_cell.angle_beta   90.00
_cell.angle_gamma   90.00
#
_symmetry.space_group_name_H-M   'P 1'
#
loop_
_entity.id
_entity.type
_entity.pdbx_description
1 polymer ?
#
loop_
_entity_poly.entity_id
_entity_poly.type
_entity_poly.pdbx_seq_one_letter_code
_entity_poly.pdbx_strand_id
1 'polypeptide(L)'
;MLKGFRFTMAAAVLLVGSEAMAWSTSPIHGTGAVGHTAQGYAWKDWGGGAWSKWHSVAYGDTAGDIVMVARQEAHSGSPSGWLPWVIETVDGSVNFLDGLSMTIGKEDGTEFIAYVDVDTYRLKVARRVGGNAGNCGVLSQWDCETVDSVDVVRTPSIEVRYDSGIQDYVVYVVYTTETSSGVRSLKFARKTGGNPWYKATIKANTNHIRLASDAIALDGTTPFVAFAETSVGVQVSQNALPFAIWTTTLIDANGGGYASMDARSGRREIAYTSNNDLKSASWSSSTATWTVSTVDTAVEGSYVSLVIDDALNPQIAYRKGSAPWLARLGTSGWSTMGTVTPHAAGFNPSLQLDTHAATDKAILVHCNSYHVVHATYE
;
A
#
# COMPACT_ATOMS: atom_id res chain seq x y z
N MET A 1 55.98 51.52 3.35
CA MET A 1 54.95 51.12 4.32
C MET A 1 53.69 50.74 3.53
N LEU A 2 53.64 49.53 2.96
CA LEU A 2 52.53 49.05 2.13
C LEU A 2 51.74 48.00 2.94
N LYS A 3 50.51 48.36 3.31
CA LYS A 3 49.57 47.50 4.04
C LYS A 3 49.10 46.37 3.12
N GLY A 4 49.40 45.13 3.50
CA GLY A 4 48.91 43.93 2.83
C GLY A 4 47.41 43.75 3.06
N PHE A 5 46.61 43.83 2.00
CA PHE A 5 45.23 43.40 1.97
C PHE A 5 45.18 41.88 1.89
N ARG A 6 44.56 41.23 2.89
CA ARG A 6 44.19 39.81 2.80
C ARG A 6 42.79 39.73 2.21
N PHE A 7 42.68 39.18 1.01
CA PHE A 7 41.39 38.77 0.43
C PHE A 7 41.03 37.39 0.99
N THR A 8 39.96 37.32 1.77
CA THR A 8 39.33 36.05 2.16
C THR A 8 38.35 35.67 1.06
N MET A 9 38.74 34.75 0.16
CA MET A 9 37.79 34.15 -0.78
C MET A 9 36.96 33.10 -0.05
N ALA A 10 35.67 33.39 0.17
CA ALA A 10 34.69 32.38 0.53
C ALA A 10 34.29 31.64 -0.75
N ALA A 11 34.76 30.40 -0.92
CA ALA A 11 34.29 29.53 -1.98
C ALA A 11 32.89 29.00 -1.59
N ALA A 12 31.84 29.61 -2.14
CA ALA A 12 30.52 29.03 -2.13
C ALA A 12 30.49 27.88 -3.14
N VAL A 13 30.67 26.65 -2.67
CA VAL A 13 30.43 25.44 -3.48
C VAL A 13 28.92 25.28 -3.59
N LEU A 14 28.35 25.78 -4.68
CA LEU A 14 26.96 25.53 -5.04
C LEU A 14 26.89 24.12 -5.64
N LEU A 15 26.59 23.11 -4.80
CA LEU A 15 26.23 21.76 -5.24
C LEU A 15 24.84 21.79 -5.88
N VAL A 16 24.77 22.21 -7.15
CA VAL A 16 23.62 21.92 -8.03
C VAL A 16 23.90 20.61 -8.76
N GLY A 17 23.92 19.53 -7.98
CA GLY A 17 23.84 18.18 -8.50
C GLY A 17 22.44 17.67 -8.28
N SER A 18 21.48 18.04 -9.13
CA SER A 18 20.29 17.20 -9.29
C SER A 18 20.74 15.97 -10.06
N GLU A 19 21.35 15.00 -9.36
CA GLU A 19 21.45 13.66 -9.90
C GLU A 19 20.00 13.21 -10.11
N ALA A 20 19.56 13.23 -11.37
CA ALA A 20 18.35 12.56 -11.77
C ALA A 20 18.59 11.08 -11.47
N MET A 21 18.16 10.62 -10.28
CA MET A 21 18.20 9.22 -9.93
C MET A 21 17.41 8.49 -11.02
N ALA A 22 18.11 7.72 -11.85
CA ALA A 22 17.48 6.98 -12.93
C ALA A 22 16.83 5.75 -12.31
N TRP A 23 15.52 5.82 -12.06
CA TRP A 23 14.75 4.67 -11.61
C TRP A 23 14.80 3.59 -12.68
N SER A 24 15.06 2.34 -12.29
CA SER A 24 14.96 1.20 -13.21
C SER A 24 13.54 0.67 -13.20
N THR A 25 12.87 0.70 -14.35
CA THR A 25 11.54 0.12 -14.54
C THR A 25 11.65 -1.20 -15.30
N SER A 26 11.06 -2.25 -14.75
CA SER A 26 10.93 -3.54 -15.44
C SER A 26 9.45 -3.86 -15.65
N PRO A 27 9.03 -4.21 -16.88
CA PRO A 27 7.73 -4.83 -17.08
C PRO A 27 7.71 -6.21 -16.39
N ILE A 28 6.57 -6.58 -15.84
CA ILE A 28 6.30 -7.95 -15.42
C ILE A 28 5.74 -8.67 -16.65
N HIS A 29 6.57 -9.44 -17.34
CA HIS A 29 6.13 -10.16 -18.53
C HIS A 29 5.07 -11.21 -18.16
N GLY A 30 3.99 -11.28 -18.96
CA GLY A 30 2.88 -12.21 -18.72
C GLY A 30 1.65 -11.58 -18.08
N THR A 31 1.69 -10.29 -17.72
CA THR A 31 0.53 -9.57 -17.16
C THR A 31 -0.35 -8.95 -18.26
N GLY A 32 -0.70 -9.68 -19.31
CA GLY A 32 -1.59 -9.13 -20.35
C GLY A 32 -2.98 -8.89 -19.76
N ALA A 33 -3.57 -7.70 -19.96
CA ALA A 33 -4.93 -7.34 -19.52
C ALA A 33 -5.12 -7.26 -17.99
N VAL A 34 -4.22 -6.63 -17.24
CA VAL A 34 -4.48 -6.36 -15.81
C VAL A 34 -5.63 -5.38 -15.57
N GLY A 35 -6.52 -5.77 -14.66
CA GLY A 35 -7.64 -4.96 -14.20
C GLY A 35 -7.18 -3.73 -13.40
N HIS A 36 -8.12 -2.98 -12.86
CA HIS A 36 -7.84 -1.70 -12.21
C HIS A 36 -7.10 -1.80 -10.86
N THR A 37 -6.44 -2.91 -10.49
CA THR A 37 -5.69 -3.01 -9.22
C THR A 37 -4.45 -3.89 -9.35
N ALA A 38 -3.30 -3.29 -9.03
CA ALA A 38 -2.07 -4.00 -8.72
C ALA A 38 -1.49 -3.39 -7.43
N GLN A 39 -1.04 -4.24 -6.51
CA GLN A 39 -0.34 -3.80 -5.30
C GLN A 39 0.97 -4.56 -5.19
N GLY A 40 2.07 -3.82 -5.04
CA GLY A 40 3.39 -4.40 -4.81
C GLY A 40 3.66 -4.58 -3.33
N TYR A 41 4.63 -5.45 -3.01
CA TYR A 41 5.25 -5.59 -1.70
C TYR A 41 6.69 -6.07 -1.83
N ALA A 42 7.54 -5.64 -0.91
CA ALA A 42 8.95 -6.00 -0.83
C ALA A 42 9.21 -6.72 0.49
N TRP A 43 10.02 -7.76 0.47
CA TRP A 43 10.53 -8.37 1.70
C TRP A 43 12.01 -8.72 1.58
N LYS A 44 12.72 -8.60 2.69
CA LYS A 44 14.16 -8.86 2.81
C LYS A 44 14.41 -9.75 4.02
N ASP A 45 15.10 -10.86 3.80
CA ASP A 45 15.50 -11.79 4.85
C ASP A 45 16.72 -11.31 5.66
N TRP A 46 16.74 -11.68 6.94
CA TRP A 46 17.86 -11.49 7.86
C TRP A 46 18.06 -12.73 8.73
N GLY A 47 19.17 -13.44 8.53
CA GLY A 47 19.72 -14.37 9.52
C GLY A 47 20.39 -15.60 8.93
N GLY A 48 21.70 -15.52 8.62
CA GLY A 48 22.50 -16.71 8.28
C GLY A 48 23.71 -16.51 7.38
N GLY A 49 23.96 -15.30 6.87
CA GLY A 49 25.09 -15.00 5.97
C GLY A 49 24.76 -15.13 4.47
N ALA A 50 23.65 -15.77 4.11
CA ALA A 50 23.00 -15.63 2.81
C ALA A 50 21.71 -14.81 2.99
N TRP A 51 21.53 -13.78 2.18
CA TRP A 51 20.27 -13.05 2.11
C TRP A 51 19.45 -13.55 0.92
N SER A 52 18.14 -13.67 1.14
CA SER A 52 17.14 -13.75 0.08
C SER A 52 16.29 -12.48 0.16
N LYS A 53 16.04 -11.86 -0.99
CA LYS A 53 15.13 -10.73 -1.12
C LYS A 53 14.08 -11.14 -2.13
N TRP A 54 12.82 -10.80 -1.89
CA TRP A 54 11.83 -10.93 -2.95
C TRP A 54 10.86 -9.77 -2.99
N HIS A 55 10.31 -9.59 -4.18
CA HIS A 55 9.21 -8.68 -4.43
C HIS A 55 8.02 -9.52 -4.84
N SER A 56 6.85 -9.20 -4.29
CA SER A 56 5.60 -9.82 -4.69
C SER A 56 4.66 -8.74 -5.16
N VAL A 57 3.99 -8.97 -6.28
CA VAL A 57 3.02 -8.04 -6.86
C VAL A 57 1.75 -8.81 -7.11
N ALA A 58 0.69 -8.47 -6.38
CA ALA A 58 -0.63 -9.04 -6.58
C ALA A 58 -1.42 -8.19 -7.57
N TYR A 59 -2.11 -8.84 -8.50
CA TYR A 59 -2.90 -8.18 -9.53
C TYR A 59 -4.05 -9.08 -10.01
N GLY A 60 -5.08 -8.46 -10.60
CA GLY A 60 -6.13 -9.19 -11.30
C GLY A 60 -5.87 -9.25 -12.79
N ASP A 61 -5.94 -10.43 -13.39
CA ASP A 61 -5.93 -10.59 -14.85
C ASP A 61 -7.37 -10.62 -15.37
N THR A 62 -7.73 -9.65 -16.22
CA THR A 62 -9.09 -9.51 -16.80
C THR A 62 -9.34 -10.44 -17.97
N ALA A 63 -8.31 -11.04 -18.56
CA ALA A 63 -8.51 -12.05 -19.60
C ALA A 63 -8.96 -13.39 -19.00
N GLY A 64 -8.48 -13.69 -17.80
CA GLY A 64 -8.79 -14.92 -17.07
C GLY A 64 -9.78 -14.77 -15.93
N ASP A 65 -10.08 -13.53 -15.52
CA ASP A 65 -10.72 -13.22 -14.25
C ASP A 65 -10.04 -13.99 -13.12
N ILE A 66 -8.74 -13.82 -12.94
CA ILE A 66 -7.96 -14.57 -11.95
C ILE A 66 -7.18 -13.63 -11.04
N VAL A 67 -7.05 -14.01 -9.77
CA VAL A 67 -6.12 -13.35 -8.85
C VAL A 67 -4.74 -13.97 -9.04
N MET A 68 -3.76 -13.12 -9.31
CA MET A 68 -2.40 -13.52 -9.63
C MET A 68 -1.40 -12.85 -8.69
N VAL A 69 -0.27 -13.51 -8.50
CA VAL A 69 0.92 -12.90 -7.90
C VAL A 69 2.10 -13.11 -8.84
N ALA A 70 2.84 -12.04 -9.10
CA ALA A 70 4.17 -12.12 -9.67
C ALA A 70 5.19 -12.01 -8.53
N ARG A 71 6.15 -12.94 -8.47
CA ARG A 71 7.22 -12.98 -7.47
C ARG A 71 8.57 -12.87 -8.16
N GLN A 72 9.46 -12.04 -7.63
CA GLN A 72 10.83 -11.90 -8.11
C GLN A 72 11.77 -12.09 -6.94
N GLU A 73 12.74 -12.99 -7.06
CA GLU A 73 13.70 -13.26 -5.99
C GLU A 73 15.10 -12.75 -6.37
N ALA A 74 15.88 -12.36 -5.38
CA ALA A 74 17.31 -12.09 -5.49
C ALA A 74 18.03 -12.81 -4.34
N HIS A 75 19.12 -13.50 -4.68
CA HIS A 75 19.93 -14.25 -3.74
C HIS A 75 21.37 -13.78 -3.81
N SER A 76 22.06 -13.76 -2.67
CA SER A 76 23.48 -13.35 -2.56
C SER A 76 24.46 -14.04 -3.52
N GLY A 77 24.11 -15.23 -4.04
CA GLY A 77 24.91 -15.99 -5.00
C GLY A 77 24.62 -15.71 -6.49
N SER A 78 23.68 -14.83 -6.82
CA SER A 78 23.34 -14.48 -8.22
C SER A 78 24.22 -13.34 -8.72
N PRO A 79 25.18 -13.57 -9.63
CA PRO A 79 26.11 -12.53 -10.11
C PRO A 79 25.39 -11.45 -10.94
N SER A 80 24.19 -11.73 -11.43
CA SER A 80 23.44 -10.92 -12.40
C SER A 80 22.27 -10.13 -11.80
N GLY A 81 22.10 -10.12 -10.46
CA GLY A 81 20.96 -9.46 -9.83
C GLY A 81 19.69 -10.32 -9.85
N TRP A 82 18.54 -9.64 -9.82
CA TRP A 82 17.20 -10.23 -9.70
C TRP A 82 16.93 -11.37 -10.68
N LEU A 83 16.32 -12.45 -10.19
CA LEU A 83 15.80 -13.54 -11.03
C LEU A 83 14.61 -13.05 -11.87
N PRO A 84 14.21 -13.78 -12.93
CA PRO A 84 12.98 -13.50 -13.64
C PRO A 84 11.75 -13.56 -12.72
N TRP A 85 10.71 -12.79 -13.06
CA TRP A 85 9.42 -12.89 -12.39
C TRP A 85 8.81 -14.29 -12.60
N VAL A 86 8.35 -14.90 -11.51
CA VAL A 86 7.55 -16.12 -11.48
C VAL A 86 6.11 -15.72 -11.22
N ILE A 87 5.20 -16.13 -12.09
CA ILE A 87 3.78 -15.81 -11.98
C ILE A 87 3.02 -17.03 -11.49
N GLU A 88 2.13 -16.80 -10.52
CA GLU A 88 1.30 -17.84 -9.91
C GLU A 88 -0.16 -17.40 -9.81
N THR A 89 -1.06 -18.34 -10.05
CA THR A 89 -2.50 -18.15 -9.81
C THR A 89 -2.81 -18.40 -8.35
N VAL A 90 -3.34 -17.37 -7.68
CA VAL A 90 -3.84 -17.41 -6.30
C VAL A 90 -5.23 -18.01 -6.28
N ASP A 91 -6.10 -17.49 -7.13
CA ASP A 91 -7.49 -17.91 -7.22
C ASP A 91 -7.96 -17.84 -8.67
N GLY A 92 -8.24 -19.01 -9.23
CA GLY A 92 -8.71 -19.18 -10.60
C GLY A 92 -10.23 -19.21 -10.75
N SER A 93 -10.96 -19.01 -9.65
CA SER A 93 -12.44 -19.08 -9.66
C SER A 93 -13.10 -17.72 -9.46
N VAL A 94 -12.35 -16.61 -9.54
CA VAL A 94 -13.00 -15.30 -9.58
C VAL A 94 -13.53 -15.11 -11.00
N ASN A 95 -14.63 -14.37 -11.15
CA ASN A 95 -15.21 -14.10 -12.46
C ASN A 95 -15.18 -12.60 -12.78
N PHE A 96 -14.88 -11.77 -11.77
CA PHE A 96 -14.56 -10.36 -11.92
C PHE A 96 -13.92 -9.85 -10.62
N LEU A 97 -12.80 -9.14 -10.71
CA LEU A 97 -12.09 -8.58 -9.57
C LEU A 97 -12.39 -7.09 -9.40
N ASP A 98 -12.89 -6.68 -8.23
CA ASP A 98 -13.13 -5.28 -7.90
C ASP A 98 -12.46 -4.90 -6.58
N GLY A 99 -11.17 -4.58 -6.65
CA GLY A 99 -10.36 -4.26 -5.49
C GLY A 99 -9.51 -5.44 -5.04
N LEU A 100 -8.24 -5.14 -4.74
CA LEU A 100 -7.30 -6.05 -4.15
C LEU A 100 -6.38 -5.27 -3.22
N SER A 101 -5.95 -5.93 -2.15
CA SER A 101 -4.88 -5.46 -1.30
C SER A 101 -3.96 -6.60 -0.90
N MET A 102 -2.67 -6.31 -0.78
CA MET A 102 -1.63 -7.27 -0.43
C MET A 102 -0.76 -6.76 0.70
N THR A 103 -0.40 -7.67 1.62
CA THR A 103 0.60 -7.44 2.66
C THR A 103 1.45 -8.69 2.83
N ILE A 104 2.66 -8.54 3.39
CA ILE A 104 3.56 -9.66 3.69
C ILE A 104 3.83 -9.69 5.19
N GLY A 105 3.68 -10.87 5.78
CA GLY A 105 4.07 -11.15 7.15
C GLY A 105 5.57 -10.94 7.33
N LYS A 106 5.97 -10.01 8.21
CA LYS A 106 7.37 -9.59 8.34
C LYS A 106 8.26 -10.70 8.93
N GLU A 107 7.67 -11.61 9.68
CA GLU A 107 8.35 -12.64 10.46
C GLU A 107 8.79 -13.85 9.63
N ASP A 108 8.00 -14.26 8.65
CA ASP A 108 8.29 -15.44 7.81
C ASP A 108 8.09 -15.19 6.31
N GLY A 109 7.73 -13.97 5.92
CA GLY A 109 7.52 -13.61 4.53
C GLY A 109 6.23 -14.17 3.91
N THR A 110 5.30 -14.67 4.73
CA THR A 110 4.01 -15.18 4.25
C THR A 110 3.21 -14.09 3.56
N GLU A 111 2.74 -14.38 2.35
CA GLU A 111 1.95 -13.44 1.56
C GLU A 111 0.46 -13.56 1.89
N PHE A 112 -0.19 -12.41 2.07
CA PHE A 112 -1.63 -12.28 2.32
C PHE A 112 -2.26 -11.35 1.31
N ILE A 113 -3.41 -11.76 0.76
CA ILE A 113 -4.12 -10.98 -0.26
C ILE A 113 -5.59 -10.93 0.13
N ALA A 114 -6.15 -9.74 0.29
CA ALA A 114 -7.58 -9.53 0.37
C ALA A 114 -8.11 -9.08 -0.99
N TYR A 115 -9.22 -9.68 -1.43
CA TYR A 115 -9.82 -9.37 -2.73
C TYR A 115 -11.33 -9.57 -2.71
N VAL A 116 -12.03 -8.90 -3.62
CA VAL A 116 -13.48 -9.06 -3.80
C VAL A 116 -13.74 -9.88 -5.05
N ASP A 117 -14.36 -11.04 -4.84
CA ASP A 117 -14.97 -11.84 -5.90
C ASP A 117 -16.37 -11.28 -6.18
N VAL A 118 -16.50 -10.57 -7.30
CA VAL A 118 -17.67 -9.71 -7.56
C VAL A 118 -18.90 -10.51 -7.99
N ASP A 119 -18.72 -11.62 -8.67
CA ASP A 119 -19.85 -12.46 -9.08
C ASP A 119 -20.62 -12.99 -7.89
N THR A 120 -19.90 -13.25 -6.80
CA THR A 120 -20.51 -13.72 -5.56
C THR A 120 -20.62 -12.63 -4.49
N TYR A 121 -20.14 -11.42 -4.77
CA TYR A 121 -19.98 -10.31 -3.81
C TYR A 121 -19.33 -10.76 -2.50
N ARG A 122 -18.28 -11.60 -2.61
CA ARG A 122 -17.56 -12.16 -1.46
C ARG A 122 -16.23 -11.47 -1.26
N LEU A 123 -16.01 -11.00 -0.03
CA LEU A 123 -14.67 -10.66 0.43
C LEU A 123 -13.92 -11.95 0.74
N LYS A 124 -12.79 -12.16 0.09
CA LYS A 124 -11.91 -13.30 0.33
C LYS A 124 -10.54 -12.84 0.80
N VAL A 125 -9.89 -13.69 1.59
CA VAL A 125 -8.48 -13.55 1.94
C VAL A 125 -7.78 -14.83 1.52
N ALA A 126 -6.67 -14.70 0.78
CA ALA A 126 -5.76 -15.78 0.46
C ALA A 126 -4.48 -15.62 1.27
N ARG A 127 -4.05 -16.70 1.94
CA ARG A 127 -2.76 -16.83 2.61
C ARG A 127 -1.92 -17.83 1.84
N ARG A 128 -0.67 -17.51 1.53
CA ARG A 128 0.21 -18.51 0.93
C ARG A 128 0.65 -19.54 1.97
N VAL A 129 0.52 -20.81 1.63
CA VAL A 129 0.91 -21.93 2.51
C VAL A 129 1.95 -22.86 1.86
N GLY A 130 2.10 -22.79 0.53
CA GLY A 130 3.04 -23.61 -0.23
C GLY A 130 2.71 -25.11 -0.21
N GLY A 131 3.50 -25.90 -0.93
CA GLY A 131 3.59 -27.35 -0.74
C GLY A 131 2.31 -28.19 -0.92
N ASN A 132 1.31 -27.72 -1.68
CA ASN A 132 -0.02 -28.34 -1.78
C ASN A 132 -0.82 -28.40 -0.47
N ALA A 133 -0.54 -27.52 0.49
CA ALA A 133 -1.24 -27.50 1.79
C ALA A 133 -2.53 -26.67 1.79
N GLY A 134 -2.79 -25.91 0.72
CA GLY A 134 -3.90 -24.97 0.60
C GLY A 134 -5.15 -25.56 -0.04
N ASN A 135 -6.12 -24.68 -0.31
CA ASN A 135 -7.41 -25.02 -0.91
C ASN A 135 -7.70 -24.28 -2.22
N CYS A 136 -6.81 -23.38 -2.65
CA CYS A 136 -6.95 -22.59 -3.87
C CYS A 136 -5.60 -22.39 -4.58
N GLY A 137 -5.71 -21.89 -5.80
CA GLY A 137 -4.57 -21.68 -6.69
C GLY A 137 -4.06 -22.97 -7.32
N VAL A 138 -3.09 -22.81 -8.23
CA VAL A 138 -2.43 -23.95 -8.86
C VAL A 138 -1.64 -24.72 -7.80
N LEU A 139 -1.76 -26.05 -7.80
CA LEU A 139 -1.09 -26.93 -6.83
C LEU A 139 -1.41 -26.57 -5.36
N SER A 140 -2.61 -26.06 -5.07
CA SER A 140 -3.03 -25.76 -3.69
C SER A 140 -1.99 -24.97 -2.89
N GLN A 141 -1.36 -23.98 -3.53
CA GLN A 141 -0.31 -23.17 -2.89
C GLN A 141 -0.87 -22.11 -1.94
N TRP A 142 -2.17 -21.84 -2.02
CA TRP A 142 -2.87 -20.79 -1.30
C TRP A 142 -4.03 -21.38 -0.49
N ASP A 143 -4.22 -20.86 0.72
CA ASP A 143 -5.39 -21.12 1.54
C ASP A 143 -6.30 -19.89 1.47
N CYS A 144 -7.40 -20.02 0.75
CA CYS A 144 -8.42 -18.99 0.54
C CYS A 144 -9.59 -19.20 1.49
N GLU A 145 -10.04 -18.11 2.11
CA GLU A 145 -11.21 -18.10 2.98
C GLU A 145 -12.14 -16.94 2.64
N THR A 146 -13.44 -17.16 2.79
CA THR A 146 -14.43 -16.09 2.70
C THR A 146 -14.55 -15.37 4.04
N VAL A 147 -14.24 -14.08 4.05
CA VAL A 147 -14.36 -13.19 5.21
C VAL A 147 -15.81 -12.76 5.39
N ASP A 148 -16.43 -12.33 4.29
CA ASP A 148 -17.80 -11.85 4.27
C ASP A 148 -18.45 -12.15 2.92
N SER A 149 -19.76 -12.36 2.92
CA SER A 149 -20.50 -12.85 1.74
C SER A 149 -21.76 -12.06 1.44
N VAL A 150 -21.93 -10.90 2.07
CA VAL A 150 -23.13 -10.08 1.93
C VAL A 150 -22.72 -8.68 1.55
N ASP A 151 -23.19 -8.25 0.38
CA ASP A 151 -23.15 -6.86 -0.07
C ASP A 151 -21.74 -6.23 -0.04
N VAL A 152 -20.67 -7.02 -0.15
CA VAL A 152 -19.29 -6.50 -0.13
C VAL A 152 -19.04 -5.74 -1.41
N VAL A 153 -18.59 -4.50 -1.28
CA VAL A 153 -18.16 -3.68 -2.40
C VAL A 153 -16.75 -3.16 -2.17
N ARG A 154 -15.95 -3.27 -3.23
CA ARG A 154 -14.74 -2.51 -3.58
C ARG A 154 -13.62 -2.35 -2.54
N THR A 155 -12.40 -2.38 -3.07
CA THR A 155 -11.15 -1.89 -2.45
C THR A 155 -10.96 -2.32 -0.99
N PRO A 156 -10.78 -3.63 -0.72
CA PRO A 156 -10.37 -4.06 0.60
C PRO A 156 -8.97 -3.51 0.90
N SER A 157 -8.65 -3.37 2.18
CA SER A 157 -7.28 -3.13 2.64
C SER A 157 -6.95 -4.12 3.74
N ILE A 158 -5.81 -4.80 3.60
CA ILE A 158 -5.35 -5.85 4.52
C ILE A 158 -4.07 -5.43 5.23
N GLU A 159 -3.97 -5.78 6.50
CA GLU A 159 -2.73 -5.70 7.26
C GLU A 159 -2.62 -6.91 8.19
N VAL A 160 -1.40 -7.36 8.47
CA VAL A 160 -1.14 -8.53 9.30
C VAL A 160 -0.12 -8.22 10.39
N ARG A 161 -0.23 -8.95 11.49
CA ARG A 161 0.76 -8.92 12.57
C ARG A 161 0.99 -10.32 13.08
N TYR A 162 2.23 -10.75 13.18
CA TYR A 162 2.53 -12.02 13.84
C TYR A 162 2.26 -11.93 15.33
N ASP A 163 1.65 -12.97 15.86
CA ASP A 163 1.40 -13.13 17.28
C ASP A 163 2.16 -14.37 17.78
N SER A 164 3.28 -14.11 18.45
CA SER A 164 4.14 -15.14 19.00
C SER A 164 3.46 -16.01 20.06
N GLY A 165 2.37 -15.53 20.67
CA GLY A 165 1.58 -16.31 21.63
C GLY A 165 0.81 -17.45 20.99
N ILE A 166 0.40 -17.29 19.72
CA ILE A 166 -0.29 -18.34 18.94
C ILE A 166 0.55 -18.91 17.80
N GLN A 167 1.76 -18.38 17.61
CA GLN A 167 2.67 -18.73 16.51
C GLN A 167 2.02 -18.59 15.13
N ASP A 168 1.17 -17.59 14.96
CA ASP A 168 0.42 -17.34 13.73
C ASP A 168 0.10 -15.85 13.57
N TYR A 169 -0.40 -15.47 12.40
CA TYR A 169 -0.78 -14.10 12.10
C TYR A 169 -2.17 -13.75 12.63
N VAL A 170 -2.29 -12.53 13.14
CA VAL A 170 -3.56 -11.82 13.27
C VAL A 170 -3.77 -11.04 11.98
N VAL A 171 -4.86 -11.33 11.29
CA VAL A 171 -5.20 -10.71 10.00
C VAL A 171 -6.28 -9.68 10.22
N TYR A 172 -6.09 -8.48 9.67
CA TYR A 172 -7.00 -7.35 9.74
C TYR A 172 -7.42 -6.98 8.33
N VAL A 173 -8.73 -6.85 8.09
CA VAL A 173 -9.25 -6.41 6.80
C VAL A 173 -10.28 -5.32 7.02
N VAL A 174 -10.16 -4.23 6.26
CA VAL A 174 -11.20 -3.21 6.15
C VAL A 174 -11.75 -3.20 4.76
N TYR A 175 -13.04 -2.96 4.65
CA TYR A 175 -13.78 -3.08 3.40
C TYR A 175 -15.07 -2.27 3.48
N THR A 176 -15.66 -2.01 2.32
CA THR A 176 -16.97 -1.39 2.25
C THR A 176 -18.05 -2.42 1.91
N THR A 177 -19.27 -2.17 2.39
CA THR A 177 -20.46 -2.91 1.97
C THR A 177 -21.50 -1.94 1.43
N GLU A 178 -22.32 -2.34 0.46
CA GLU A 178 -23.35 -1.53 -0.16
C GLU A 178 -24.62 -2.34 -0.32
N THR A 179 -25.68 -1.91 0.38
CA THR A 179 -27.00 -2.54 0.23
C THR A 179 -27.52 -2.37 -1.19
N SER A 180 -28.54 -3.15 -1.56
CA SER A 180 -29.27 -2.96 -2.83
C SER A 180 -29.88 -1.56 -3.01
N SER A 181 -30.05 -0.80 -1.92
CA SER A 181 -30.49 0.60 -1.94
C SER A 181 -29.36 1.63 -2.07
N GLY A 182 -28.11 1.19 -2.28
CA GLY A 182 -26.93 2.04 -2.43
C GLY A 182 -26.35 2.57 -1.11
N VAL A 183 -26.80 2.04 0.03
CA VAL A 183 -26.33 2.51 1.34
C VAL A 183 -25.00 1.85 1.68
N ARG A 184 -23.95 2.67 1.84
CA ARG A 184 -22.60 2.16 2.14
C ARG A 184 -22.28 2.15 3.62
N SER A 185 -21.52 1.14 4.04
CA SER A 185 -20.95 1.06 5.39
C SER A 185 -19.46 0.70 5.31
N LEU A 186 -18.66 1.26 6.23
CA LEU A 186 -17.29 0.86 6.46
C LEU A 186 -17.27 -0.27 7.48
N LYS A 187 -16.70 -1.41 7.09
CA LYS A 187 -16.63 -2.63 7.90
C LYS A 187 -15.18 -2.98 8.21
N PHE A 188 -15.05 -3.80 9.24
CA PHE A 188 -13.80 -4.35 9.72
C PHE A 188 -13.98 -5.83 9.98
N ALA A 189 -12.98 -6.63 9.59
CA ALA A 189 -12.87 -8.03 9.96
C ALA A 189 -11.49 -8.30 10.57
N ARG A 190 -11.46 -9.21 11.54
CA ARG A 190 -10.24 -9.67 12.20
C ARG A 190 -10.28 -11.18 12.37
N LYS A 191 -9.17 -11.84 12.07
CA LYS A 191 -8.97 -13.27 12.37
C LYS A 191 -7.69 -13.47 13.19
N THR A 192 -7.70 -14.48 14.05
CA THR A 192 -6.58 -14.80 14.96
C THR A 192 -6.41 -16.31 14.96
N GLY A 193 -5.37 -16.80 14.30
CA GLY A 193 -5.16 -18.23 14.09
C GLY A 193 -6.35 -18.91 13.41
N GLY A 194 -6.71 -20.11 13.86
CA GLY A 194 -7.84 -20.89 13.34
C GLY A 194 -9.24 -20.43 13.77
N ASN A 195 -9.37 -19.29 14.49
CA ASN A 195 -10.69 -18.82 14.93
C ASN A 195 -11.54 -18.29 13.77
N PRO A 196 -12.88 -18.29 13.87
CA PRO A 196 -13.74 -17.61 12.90
C PRO A 196 -13.44 -16.11 12.79
N TRP A 197 -13.79 -15.52 11.65
CA TRP A 197 -13.70 -14.08 11.45
C TRP A 197 -14.60 -13.32 12.43
N TYR A 198 -14.00 -12.44 13.24
CA TYR A 198 -14.72 -11.38 13.94
C TYR A 198 -15.02 -10.26 12.96
N LYS A 199 -16.27 -9.75 12.94
CA LYS A 199 -16.69 -8.65 12.07
C LYS A 199 -17.34 -7.53 12.88
N ALA A 200 -17.05 -6.29 12.50
CA ALA A 200 -17.60 -5.09 13.11
C ALA A 200 -17.93 -4.03 12.06
N THR A 201 -18.85 -3.13 12.40
CA THR A 201 -19.11 -1.92 11.60
C THR A 201 -18.31 -0.78 12.20
N ILE A 202 -17.41 -0.17 11.42
CA ILE A 202 -16.71 1.05 11.80
C ILE A 202 -17.67 2.23 11.69
N LYS A 203 -18.37 2.32 10.56
CA LYS A 203 -19.32 3.39 10.27
C LYS A 203 -20.47 2.89 9.41
N ALA A 204 -21.70 3.09 9.86
CA ALA A 204 -22.91 2.67 9.16
C ALA A 204 -23.54 3.82 8.37
N ASN A 205 -24.28 3.48 7.30
CA ASN A 205 -25.18 4.38 6.58
C ASN A 205 -24.52 5.69 6.10
N THR A 206 -23.40 5.55 5.41
CA THR A 206 -22.55 6.66 4.96
C THR A 206 -22.79 7.04 3.50
N ASN A 207 -22.42 8.29 3.17
CA ASN A 207 -22.50 8.82 1.82
C ASN A 207 -21.17 8.60 1.10
N HIS A 208 -21.04 7.48 0.40
CA HIS A 208 -19.91 7.17 -0.49
C HIS A 208 -18.53 7.24 0.20
N ILE A 209 -18.15 6.14 0.85
CA ILE A 209 -16.79 5.95 1.39
C ILE A 209 -15.81 5.70 0.25
N ARG A 210 -14.62 6.30 0.36
CA ARG A 210 -13.45 6.01 -0.47
C ARG A 210 -12.30 5.50 0.39
N LEU A 211 -11.76 4.36 0.01
CA LEU A 211 -10.78 3.57 0.75
C LEU A 211 -9.65 3.16 -0.21
N ALA A 212 -8.41 3.55 0.08
CA ALA A 212 -7.25 3.04 -0.68
C ALA A 212 -6.97 1.57 -0.33
N SER A 213 -6.17 0.89 -1.15
CA SER A 213 -5.77 -0.51 -0.89
C SER A 213 -4.83 -0.65 0.31
N ASP A 214 -4.23 0.44 0.78
CA ASP A 214 -3.35 0.57 1.94
C ASP A 214 -3.91 1.59 2.95
N ALA A 215 -5.22 1.51 3.20
CA ALA A 215 -5.94 2.40 4.10
C ALA A 215 -5.93 1.96 5.58
N ILE A 216 -5.48 0.73 5.88
CA ILE A 216 -5.29 0.24 7.25
C ILE A 216 -3.80 0.15 7.59
N ALA A 217 -3.46 0.58 8.80
CA ALA A 217 -2.13 0.39 9.37
C ALA A 217 -2.21 0.00 10.85
N LEU A 218 -1.14 -0.59 11.38
CA LEU A 218 -1.03 -0.98 12.78
C LEU A 218 0.03 -0.15 13.50
N ASP A 219 -0.35 0.46 14.63
CA ASP A 219 0.61 1.02 15.60
C ASP A 219 0.63 0.09 16.82
N GLY A 220 1.61 -0.83 16.83
CA GLY A 220 1.62 -1.97 17.73
C GLY A 220 0.48 -2.94 17.41
N THR A 221 -0.46 -3.12 18.35
CA THR A 221 -1.65 -3.97 18.15
C THR A 221 -2.89 -3.19 17.73
N THR A 222 -2.81 -1.86 17.65
CA THR A 222 -3.97 -0.99 17.45
C THR A 222 -4.15 -0.72 15.96
N PRO A 223 -5.28 -1.13 15.35
CA PRO A 223 -5.57 -0.80 13.97
C PRO A 223 -6.09 0.63 13.83
N PHE A 224 -5.56 1.31 12.81
CA PHE A 224 -6.01 2.61 12.33
C PHE A 224 -6.49 2.48 10.90
N VAL A 225 -7.56 3.19 10.57
CA VAL A 225 -8.20 3.14 9.25
C VAL A 225 -8.42 4.55 8.76
N ALA A 226 -7.74 4.95 7.69
CA ALA A 226 -7.97 6.22 7.01
C ALA A 226 -8.99 6.04 5.88
N PHE A 227 -9.94 6.96 5.78
CA PHE A 227 -10.94 6.94 4.71
C PHE A 227 -11.46 8.34 4.45
N ALA A 228 -12.06 8.56 3.29
CA ALA A 228 -12.83 9.77 3.02
C ALA A 228 -14.31 9.44 2.84
N GLU A 229 -15.14 10.39 3.23
CA GLU A 229 -16.58 10.36 2.98
C GLU A 229 -16.96 11.66 2.27
N THR A 230 -17.66 11.54 1.14
CA THR A 230 -17.87 12.66 0.20
C THR A 230 -18.55 13.87 0.86
N SER A 231 -19.42 13.64 1.85
CA SER A 231 -20.14 14.72 2.56
C SER A 231 -19.51 15.15 3.88
N VAL A 232 -18.39 14.56 4.29
CA VAL A 232 -17.81 14.79 5.63
C VAL A 232 -16.34 15.21 5.55
N GLY A 233 -15.55 14.59 4.67
CA GLY A 233 -14.11 14.80 4.62
C GLY A 233 -13.30 13.54 4.88
N VAL A 234 -11.98 13.74 5.02
CA VAL A 234 -11.04 12.70 5.41
C VAL A 234 -11.11 12.48 6.92
N GLN A 235 -11.20 11.22 7.31
CA GLN A 235 -11.38 10.75 8.67
C GLN A 235 -10.37 9.65 8.97
N VAL A 236 -10.06 9.47 10.26
CA VAL A 236 -9.37 8.29 10.77
C VAL A 236 -10.22 7.63 11.83
N SER A 237 -10.37 6.31 11.75
CA SER A 237 -10.98 5.51 12.81
C SER A 237 -9.93 4.64 13.48
N GLN A 238 -10.01 4.50 14.80
CA GLN A 238 -9.12 3.63 15.58
C GLN A 238 -9.93 2.69 16.48
N ASN A 239 -9.42 1.48 16.71
CA ASN A 239 -10.02 0.50 17.61
C ASN A 239 -9.09 0.14 18.76
N ALA A 240 -9.46 0.49 19.99
CA ALA A 240 -8.72 0.06 21.19
C ALA A 240 -9.04 -1.42 21.50
N LEU A 241 -8.38 -2.36 20.81
CA LEU A 241 -8.58 -3.80 20.99
C LEU A 241 -8.53 -4.27 22.47
N PRO A 242 -9.17 -5.42 22.80
CA PRO A 242 -9.68 -6.45 21.88
C PRO A 242 -11.14 -6.34 21.44
N PHE A 243 -11.97 -5.48 22.06
CA PHE A 243 -13.41 -5.40 21.78
C PHE A 243 -13.97 -3.97 21.86
N ALA A 244 -13.19 -2.95 21.50
CA ALA A 244 -13.63 -1.57 21.66
C ALA A 244 -14.57 -1.07 20.56
N ILE A 245 -15.23 0.02 20.93
CA ILE A 245 -15.94 0.95 20.06
C ILE A 245 -14.92 1.64 19.16
N TRP A 246 -15.21 1.70 17.85
CA TRP A 246 -14.44 2.51 16.92
C TRP A 246 -14.63 4.00 17.23
N THR A 247 -13.52 4.71 17.46
CA THR A 247 -13.54 6.16 17.60
C THR A 247 -13.09 6.78 16.30
N THR A 248 -13.88 7.72 15.77
CA THR A 248 -13.59 8.40 14.49
C THR A 248 -13.26 9.86 14.73
N THR A 249 -12.18 10.32 14.12
CA THR A 249 -11.72 11.71 14.16
C THR A 249 -11.76 12.29 12.76
N LEU A 250 -12.37 13.47 12.60
CA LEU A 250 -12.33 14.25 11.37
C LEU A 250 -10.94 14.90 11.24
N ILE A 251 -10.29 14.69 10.10
CA ILE A 251 -8.94 15.20 9.80
C ILE A 251 -9.01 16.44 8.93
N ASP A 252 -9.74 16.36 7.82
CA ASP A 252 -9.91 17.47 6.87
C ASP A 252 -11.30 17.43 6.26
N ALA A 253 -12.14 18.41 6.61
CA ALA A 253 -13.51 18.54 6.11
C ALA A 253 -13.59 18.81 4.60
N ASN A 254 -12.49 19.29 3.99
CA ASN A 254 -12.42 19.58 2.56
C ASN A 254 -11.83 18.41 1.75
N GLY A 255 -11.50 17.30 2.42
CA GLY A 255 -11.02 16.08 1.79
C GLY A 255 -12.13 15.32 1.08
N GLY A 256 -11.78 14.54 0.05
CA GLY A 256 -12.80 13.74 -0.66
C GLY A 256 -12.26 12.65 -1.57
N GLY A 257 -10.94 12.57 -1.77
CA GLY A 257 -10.28 11.48 -2.50
C GLY A 257 -10.08 10.23 -1.66
N TYR A 258 -9.44 9.22 -2.24
CA TYR A 258 -9.04 8.03 -1.48
C TYR A 258 -7.98 8.43 -0.45
N ALA A 259 -7.98 7.76 0.70
CA ALA A 259 -7.02 7.98 1.77
C ALA A 259 -6.22 6.71 1.99
N SER A 260 -4.90 6.87 2.01
CA SER A 260 -3.89 5.85 2.31
C SER A 260 -3.25 6.19 3.67
N MET A 261 -2.84 5.18 4.43
CA MET A 261 -2.28 5.37 5.76
C MET A 261 -1.15 4.39 6.03
N ASP A 262 -0.11 4.88 6.71
CA ASP A 262 0.88 4.03 7.34
C ASP A 262 1.13 4.50 8.78
N ALA A 263 1.55 3.56 9.62
CA ALA A 263 1.86 3.79 11.02
C ALA A 263 3.11 3.00 11.43
N ARG A 264 4.04 3.69 12.09
CA ARG A 264 5.31 3.08 12.52
C ARG A 264 5.85 3.80 13.74
N SER A 265 6.13 3.05 14.81
CA SER A 265 6.79 3.56 16.02
C SER A 265 6.12 4.82 16.59
N GLY A 266 4.79 4.85 16.64
CA GLY A 266 4.02 6.00 17.11
C GLY A 266 3.87 7.14 16.10
N ARG A 267 4.59 7.15 14.98
CA ARG A 267 4.31 8.04 13.85
C ARG A 267 3.13 7.47 13.07
N ARG A 268 2.19 8.34 12.70
CA ARG A 268 1.02 8.00 11.87
C ARG A 268 0.86 9.06 10.83
N GLU A 269 0.69 8.62 9.59
CA GLU A 269 0.61 9.50 8.44
C GLU A 269 -0.59 9.09 7.60
N ILE A 270 -1.26 10.07 7.00
CA ILE A 270 -2.33 9.87 6.02
C ILE A 270 -1.95 10.64 4.77
N ALA A 271 -2.09 10.01 3.60
CA ALA A 271 -2.02 10.68 2.31
C ALA A 271 -3.40 10.63 1.64
N TYR A 272 -3.83 11.74 1.04
CA TYR A 272 -5.14 11.83 0.39
C TYR A 272 -5.18 12.95 -0.65
N THR A 273 -6.19 12.91 -1.54
CA THR A 273 -6.44 14.02 -2.47
C THR A 273 -7.65 14.87 -2.06
N SER A 274 -7.55 16.18 -2.29
CA SER A 274 -8.55 17.19 -1.93
C SER A 274 -8.43 18.37 -2.89
N ASN A 275 -9.51 18.74 -3.59
CA ASN A 275 -9.52 19.91 -4.49
C ASN A 275 -8.37 19.96 -5.52
N ASN A 276 -8.01 18.81 -6.10
CA ASN A 276 -6.85 18.66 -6.99
C ASN A 276 -5.49 18.92 -6.33
N ASP A 277 -5.39 18.83 -5.01
CA ASP A 277 -4.13 18.81 -4.28
C ASP A 277 -3.88 17.41 -3.72
N LEU A 278 -2.61 17.01 -3.69
CA LEU A 278 -2.15 15.96 -2.82
C LEU A 278 -1.88 16.56 -1.44
N LYS A 279 -2.47 15.97 -0.41
CA LYS A 279 -2.30 16.38 0.97
C LYS A 279 -1.79 15.24 1.83
N SER A 280 -1.18 15.63 2.93
CA SER A 280 -0.70 14.71 3.94
C SER A 280 -1.08 15.23 5.33
N ALA A 281 -1.50 14.32 6.22
CA ALA A 281 -1.80 14.63 7.61
C ALA A 281 -0.95 13.77 8.53
N SER A 282 -0.20 14.42 9.42
CA SER A 282 0.71 13.77 10.37
C SER A 282 0.17 13.87 11.79
N TRP A 283 0.21 12.75 12.53
CA TRP A 283 -0.13 12.73 13.95
C TRP A 283 1.06 13.16 14.82
N SER A 284 0.82 14.10 15.72
CA SER A 284 1.78 14.50 16.76
C SER A 284 1.37 13.89 18.11
N SER A 285 2.18 12.97 18.62
CA SER A 285 1.94 12.34 19.93
C SER A 285 2.08 13.33 21.10
N SER A 286 2.90 14.38 20.96
CA SER A 286 3.12 15.37 22.01
C SER A 286 1.94 16.32 22.19
N THR A 287 1.20 16.60 21.12
CA THR A 287 0.03 17.50 21.15
C THR A 287 -1.29 16.76 21.05
N ALA A 288 -1.26 15.47 20.72
CA ALA A 288 -2.44 14.67 20.38
C ALA A 288 -3.31 15.32 19.29
N THR A 289 -2.67 15.88 18.27
CA THR A 289 -3.33 16.55 17.15
C THR A 289 -2.79 16.11 15.81
N TRP A 290 -3.65 16.15 14.79
CA TRP A 290 -3.26 16.01 13.39
C TRP A 290 -2.87 17.37 12.80
N THR A 291 -1.82 17.40 12.00
CA THR A 291 -1.42 18.58 11.22
C THR A 291 -1.53 18.25 9.74
N VAL A 292 -2.30 19.05 8.99
CA VAL A 292 -2.49 18.88 7.55
C VAL A 292 -1.52 19.77 6.79
N SER A 293 -0.93 19.24 5.73
CA SER A 293 -0.07 19.95 4.80
C SER A 293 -0.44 19.65 3.34
N THR A 294 -0.26 20.64 2.46
CA THR A 294 -0.30 20.42 1.00
C THR A 294 1.06 19.91 0.55
N VAL A 295 1.08 18.76 -0.11
CA VAL A 295 2.28 18.07 -0.61
C VAL A 295 2.57 18.51 -2.04
N ASP A 296 1.54 18.51 -2.89
CA ASP A 296 1.62 18.91 -4.30
C ASP A 296 0.29 19.48 -4.76
N THR A 297 0.31 20.33 -5.78
CA THR A 297 -0.87 20.97 -6.37
C THR A 297 -1.06 20.50 -7.82
N ALA A 298 -2.28 20.68 -8.33
CA ALA A 298 -2.67 20.22 -9.68
C ALA A 298 -2.50 18.69 -9.86
N VAL A 299 -2.85 17.95 -8.83
CA VAL A 299 -2.88 16.49 -8.78
C VAL A 299 -4.22 16.00 -9.30
N GLU A 300 -4.17 15.28 -10.42
CA GLU A 300 -5.35 14.72 -11.06
C GLU A 300 -5.58 13.28 -10.58
N GLY A 301 -6.70 13.08 -9.89
CA GLY A 301 -7.21 11.75 -9.61
C GLY A 301 -7.20 11.37 -8.13
N SER A 302 -7.22 10.07 -7.93
CA SER A 302 -7.77 9.45 -6.73
C SER A 302 -6.85 8.37 -6.16
N TYR A 303 -5.68 8.16 -6.76
CA TYR A 303 -4.79 7.07 -6.38
C TYR A 303 -3.62 7.62 -5.60
N VAL A 304 -3.53 7.21 -4.34
CA VAL A 304 -2.48 7.56 -3.40
C VAL A 304 -2.07 6.29 -2.67
N SER A 305 -0.78 6.15 -2.43
CA SER A 305 -0.21 5.07 -1.63
C SER A 305 0.91 5.64 -0.79
N LEU A 306 0.90 5.36 0.50
CA LEU A 306 1.78 5.97 1.50
C LEU A 306 2.51 4.87 2.26
N VAL A 307 3.80 5.11 2.49
CA VAL A 307 4.64 4.29 3.36
C VAL A 307 5.58 5.17 4.17
N ILE A 308 5.97 4.72 5.35
CA ILE A 308 6.92 5.36 6.25
C ILE A 308 8.18 4.51 6.29
N ASP A 309 9.33 5.12 6.05
CA ASP A 309 10.63 4.44 6.08
C ASP A 309 11.18 4.20 7.51
N ASP A 310 12.32 3.51 7.63
CA ASP A 310 12.93 3.20 8.93
C ASP A 310 13.45 4.48 9.64
N ALA A 311 13.74 5.53 8.88
CA ALA A 311 14.05 6.87 9.39
C ALA A 311 12.77 7.69 9.72
N LEU A 312 11.60 7.04 9.66
CA LEU A 312 10.28 7.59 9.88
C LEU A 312 9.89 8.69 8.88
N ASN A 313 10.49 8.75 7.69
CA ASN A 313 10.09 9.71 6.66
C ASN A 313 8.99 9.09 5.77
N PRO A 314 7.84 9.78 5.61
CA PRO A 314 6.80 9.33 4.72
C PRO A 314 7.19 9.56 3.26
N GLN A 315 6.81 8.59 2.43
CA GLN A 315 6.87 8.62 0.99
C GLN A 315 5.48 8.35 0.42
N ILE A 316 5.07 9.12 -0.58
CA ILE A 316 3.74 9.04 -1.17
C ILE A 316 3.87 8.82 -2.67
N ALA A 317 3.37 7.70 -3.17
CA ALA A 317 3.14 7.54 -4.60
C ALA A 317 1.74 8.03 -4.95
N TYR A 318 1.63 8.77 -6.06
CA TYR A 318 0.37 9.35 -6.50
C TYR A 318 0.36 9.50 -8.01
N ARG A 319 -0.80 9.85 -8.57
CA ARG A 319 -0.94 10.11 -9.99
C ARG A 319 -1.06 11.62 -10.24
N LYS A 320 -0.29 12.14 -11.19
CA LYS A 320 -0.41 13.53 -11.67
C LYS A 320 -0.41 13.52 -13.20
N GLY A 321 -1.53 13.93 -13.79
CA GLY A 321 -1.81 13.72 -15.21
C GLY A 321 -1.96 12.24 -15.54
N SER A 322 -1.19 11.74 -16.52
CA SER A 322 -1.15 10.32 -16.85
C SER A 322 -0.03 9.56 -16.14
N ALA A 323 0.95 10.22 -15.53
CA ALA A 323 2.12 9.55 -14.99
C ALA A 323 1.99 9.29 -13.47
N PRO A 324 2.64 8.24 -12.96
CA PRO A 324 2.85 8.10 -11.54
C PRO A 324 4.00 9.03 -11.07
N TRP A 325 3.87 9.53 -9.85
CA TRP A 325 4.78 10.46 -9.19
C TRP A 325 5.08 9.97 -7.79
N LEU A 326 6.21 10.44 -7.24
CA LEU A 326 6.60 10.19 -5.86
C LEU A 326 6.83 11.52 -5.14
N ALA A 327 6.30 11.64 -3.92
CA ALA A 327 6.64 12.69 -2.98
C ALA A 327 7.37 12.10 -1.78
N ARG A 328 8.34 12.86 -1.24
CA ARG A 328 9.10 12.49 -0.04
C ARG A 328 9.19 13.65 0.91
N LEU A 329 9.07 13.37 2.20
CA LEU A 329 9.32 14.36 3.23
C LEU A 329 10.81 14.35 3.61
N GLY A 330 11.53 15.42 3.27
CA GLY A 330 12.90 15.65 3.73
C GLY A 330 12.95 16.69 4.85
N THR A 331 14.18 17.08 5.24
CA THR A 331 14.41 18.11 6.26
C THR A 331 13.87 19.49 5.88
N SER A 332 13.72 19.74 4.57
CA SER A 332 13.29 21.02 4.00
C SER A 332 11.78 21.06 3.68
N GLY A 333 11.04 20.00 4.00
CA GLY A 333 9.66 19.79 3.58
C GLY A 333 9.53 18.76 2.45
N TRP A 334 8.39 18.79 1.76
CA TRP A 334 8.08 17.85 0.69
C TRP A 334 8.87 18.15 -0.58
N SER A 335 9.45 17.12 -1.19
CA SER A 335 10.00 17.14 -2.55
C SER A 335 9.22 16.17 -3.42
N THR A 336 8.87 16.57 -4.64
CA THR A 336 8.18 15.72 -5.61
C THR A 336 9.10 15.38 -6.78
N MET A 337 8.98 14.15 -7.28
CA MET A 337 9.74 13.64 -8.41
C MET A 337 8.79 12.90 -9.35
N GLY A 338 8.79 13.29 -10.62
CA GLY A 338 8.12 12.52 -11.66
C GLY A 338 8.87 11.22 -11.92
N THR A 339 8.15 10.13 -12.15
CA THR A 339 8.80 8.87 -12.54
C THR A 339 9.38 9.00 -13.95
N VAL A 340 10.57 8.44 -14.17
CA VAL A 340 11.41 8.64 -15.37
C VAL A 340 10.83 7.93 -16.62
N THR A 341 9.60 7.41 -16.56
CA THR A 341 8.94 6.73 -17.68
C THR A 341 7.84 7.61 -18.30
N PRO A 342 8.17 8.57 -19.19
CA PRO A 342 7.19 9.43 -19.86
C PRO A 342 6.19 8.67 -20.74
N HIS A 343 6.39 7.36 -20.96
CA HIS A 343 5.46 6.48 -21.68
C HIS A 343 4.61 5.58 -20.78
N ALA A 344 4.84 5.58 -19.46
CA ALA A 344 4.01 4.86 -18.53
C ALA A 344 2.84 5.74 -18.09
N ALA A 345 1.85 5.91 -18.97
CA ALA A 345 0.54 6.36 -18.54
C ALA A 345 0.02 5.31 -17.53
N GLY A 346 0.14 5.60 -16.22
CA GLY A 346 0.02 4.64 -15.14
C GLY A 346 -1.25 4.84 -14.32
N PHE A 347 -2.00 3.78 -14.05
CA PHE A 347 -3.10 3.76 -13.09
C PHE A 347 -2.67 3.02 -11.82
N ASN A 348 -3.25 3.45 -10.69
CA ASN A 348 -3.11 2.80 -9.38
C ASN A 348 -1.65 2.62 -8.91
N PRO A 349 -0.87 3.71 -8.76
CA PRO A 349 0.42 3.61 -8.10
C PRO A 349 0.26 3.01 -6.71
N SER A 350 1.02 1.95 -6.45
CA SER A 350 1.19 1.33 -5.15
C SER A 350 2.66 1.43 -4.78
N LEU A 351 2.91 1.91 -3.56
CA LEU A 351 4.24 2.12 -3.03
C LEU A 351 4.49 1.15 -1.90
N GLN A 352 5.67 0.54 -1.88
CA GLN A 352 6.19 -0.20 -0.74
C GLN A 352 7.68 0.08 -0.56
N LEU A 353 8.18 -0.14 0.64
CA LEU A 353 9.61 0.00 0.95
C LEU A 353 10.25 -1.38 1.06
N ASP A 354 11.44 -1.51 0.47
CA ASP A 354 12.39 -2.53 0.90
C ASP A 354 12.77 -2.24 2.36
N THR A 355 12.52 -3.17 3.27
CA THR A 355 12.67 -2.99 4.73
C THR A 355 14.14 -3.11 5.17
N HIS A 356 15.05 -2.40 4.51
CA HIS A 356 16.46 -2.40 4.91
C HIS A 356 16.83 -1.06 5.55
N ALA A 357 17.00 -1.07 6.87
CA ALA A 357 17.42 0.09 7.68
C ALA A 357 18.62 0.93 7.17
N ALA A 358 19.41 0.45 6.22
CA ALA A 358 20.52 1.19 5.61
C ALA A 358 20.25 1.70 4.18
N THR A 359 19.27 1.13 3.46
CA THR A 359 19.03 1.39 2.04
C THR A 359 17.56 1.22 1.66
N ASP A 360 16.62 1.69 2.49
CA ASP A 360 15.19 1.63 2.17
C ASP A 360 14.95 2.20 0.77
N LYS A 361 14.67 1.30 -0.16
CA LYS A 361 14.42 1.63 -1.57
C LYS A 361 12.94 1.51 -1.80
N ALA A 362 12.36 2.58 -2.33
CA ALA A 362 10.98 2.56 -2.76
C ALA A 362 10.81 1.62 -3.95
N ILE A 363 9.75 0.82 -3.91
CA ILE A 363 9.22 0.07 -5.03
C ILE A 363 7.89 0.67 -5.38
N LEU A 364 7.81 1.22 -6.57
CA LEU A 364 6.59 1.71 -7.14
C LEU A 364 6.05 0.69 -8.14
N VAL A 365 4.88 0.13 -7.83
CA VAL A 365 4.12 -0.69 -8.76
C VAL A 365 3.04 0.15 -9.41
N HIS A 366 2.89 0.02 -10.73
CA HIS A 366 1.81 0.68 -11.46
C HIS A 366 1.43 -0.12 -12.70
N CYS A 367 0.24 0.14 -13.22
CA CYS A 367 -0.26 -0.48 -14.44
C CYS A 367 -0.28 0.54 -15.57
N ASN A 368 0.35 0.26 -16.72
CA ASN A 368 0.37 1.21 -17.84
C ASN A 368 -0.98 1.24 -18.61
N SER A 369 -1.11 2.12 -19.61
CA SER A 369 -2.32 2.23 -20.45
C SER A 369 -2.61 1.01 -21.31
N TYR A 370 -1.66 0.07 -21.39
CA TYR A 370 -1.82 -1.22 -22.07
C TYR A 370 -2.09 -2.36 -21.08
N HIS A 371 -2.44 -2.02 -19.84
CA HIS A 371 -2.76 -2.98 -18.79
C HIS A 371 -1.58 -3.90 -18.41
N VAL A 372 -0.34 -3.45 -18.61
CA VAL A 372 0.87 -4.17 -18.19
C VAL A 372 1.33 -3.63 -16.85
N VAL A 373 1.67 -4.53 -15.92
CA VAL A 373 2.20 -4.17 -14.61
C VAL A 373 3.70 -3.92 -14.72
N HIS A 374 4.14 -2.83 -14.09
CA HIS A 374 5.53 -2.44 -13.99
C HIS A 374 5.91 -2.36 -12.52
N ALA A 375 7.14 -2.77 -12.22
CA ALA A 375 7.81 -2.46 -10.98
C ALA A 375 8.95 -1.49 -11.28
N THR A 376 8.94 -0.35 -10.60
CA THR A 376 9.89 0.74 -10.75
C THR A 376 10.66 0.89 -9.44
N TYR A 377 11.98 0.72 -9.51
CA TYR A 377 12.88 0.68 -8.37
C TYR A 377 13.74 1.93 -8.30
N GLU A 378 13.93 2.43 -7.08
CA GLU A 378 14.99 3.38 -6.73
C GLU A 378 16.37 2.72 -6.57
#